data_AF-A0A803LM28-F1
#
_entry.id   AF-A0A803LM28-F1
#
_cell.length_a   1.000
_cell.length_b   1.000
_cell.length_c   1.000
_cell.angle_alpha   90.00
_cell.angle_beta   90.00
_cell.angle_gamma   90.00
#
_symmetry.space_group_name_H-M   'P 1'
#
loop_
_entity.id
_entity.type
_entity.pdbx_description
1 polymer ?
#
loop_
_entity_poly.entity_id
_entity_poly.type
_entity_poly.pdbx_seq_one_letter_code
_entity_poly.pdbx_strand_id
1 'polypeptide(L)'
;MAVKERLLQRHIITDASCQFCGVGETVIHSLLDCVIAMEIWNLSEYKDLLNDVPRLNFVELWSWLCRKVDASVLCAIAALMWAAWKGRNMMVYQGERLNGVLLAVGFARLVQDYNTYAEKVLLPPSIHGPAAATVTS
;
A
#
# COMPACT_ATOMS: atom_id res chain seq x y z
N MET A 1 7.20 9.72 -4.93
CA MET A 1 5.74 9.71 -5.17
C MET A 1 5.35 11.04 -5.79
N ALA A 2 4.70 11.06 -6.95
CA ALA A 2 4.19 12.30 -7.54
C ALA A 2 2.88 12.67 -6.83
N VAL A 3 2.84 13.87 -6.27
CA VAL A 3 1.67 14.45 -5.59
C VAL A 3 1.66 15.94 -5.87
N LYS A 4 0.50 16.55 -6.12
CA LYS A 4 0.38 17.96 -6.49
C LYS A 4 1.00 18.91 -5.47
N GLU A 5 0.93 18.64 -4.16
CA GLU A 5 1.63 19.43 -3.14
C GLU A 5 3.12 19.60 -3.45
N ARG A 6 3.79 18.56 -3.96
CA ARG A 6 5.22 18.62 -4.33
C ARG A 6 5.48 19.43 -5.60
N LEU A 7 4.50 19.52 -6.49
CA LEU A 7 4.57 20.35 -7.69
C LEU A 7 4.31 21.83 -7.35
N LEU A 8 3.41 22.10 -6.40
CA LEU A 8 3.16 23.43 -5.86
C LEU A 8 4.42 23.98 -5.15
N GLN A 9 5.08 23.17 -4.30
CA GLN A 9 6.36 23.54 -3.66
C GLN A 9 7.44 23.91 -4.69
N ARG A 10 7.38 23.34 -5.90
CA ARG A 10 8.29 23.62 -7.01
C ARG A 10 7.80 24.72 -7.95
N HIS A 11 6.70 25.39 -7.61
CA HIS A 11 6.07 26.45 -8.42
C HIS A 11 5.66 26.00 -9.84
N ILE A 12 5.41 24.71 -10.03
CA ILE A 12 5.02 24.13 -11.33
C ILE A 12 3.50 24.27 -11.57
N ILE A 13 2.71 24.24 -10.49
CA ILE A 13 1.25 24.38 -10.51
C ILE A 13 0.83 25.39 -9.45
N THR A 14 -0.33 26.02 -9.63
CA THR A 14 -0.90 26.99 -8.68
C THR A 14 -1.98 26.42 -7.77
N ASP A 15 -2.51 25.24 -8.12
CA ASP A 15 -3.55 24.56 -7.37
C ASP A 15 -3.12 23.13 -7.00
N ALA A 16 -2.98 22.88 -5.70
CA ALA A 16 -2.69 21.56 -5.15
C ALA A 16 -3.93 20.78 -4.73
N SER A 17 -5.13 21.17 -5.17
CA SER A 17 -6.36 20.45 -4.87
C SER A 17 -6.42 19.13 -5.65
N CYS A 18 -6.85 18.09 -4.97
CA CYS A 18 -7.08 16.77 -5.54
C CYS A 18 -8.21 16.86 -6.56
N GLN A 19 -7.98 16.37 -7.78
CA GLN A 19 -8.96 16.44 -8.87
C GLN A 19 -10.21 15.59 -8.64
N PHE A 20 -10.16 14.66 -7.69
CA PHE A 20 -11.25 13.72 -7.43
C PHE A 20 -12.20 14.18 -6.31
N CYS A 21 -11.70 14.92 -5.32
CA CYS A 21 -12.49 15.32 -4.16
C CYS A 21 -12.33 16.80 -3.76
N GLY A 22 -11.46 17.56 -4.44
CA GLY A 22 -11.26 19.00 -4.20
C GLY A 22 -10.45 19.34 -2.94
N VAL A 23 -10.06 18.37 -2.12
CA VAL A 23 -9.25 18.58 -0.91
C VAL A 23 -7.77 18.75 -1.27
N GLY A 24 -7.00 19.47 -0.44
CA GLY A 24 -5.55 19.60 -0.58
C GLY A 24 -4.85 18.24 -0.72
N GLU A 25 -4.13 18.07 -1.82
CA GLU A 25 -3.55 16.80 -2.21
C GLU A 25 -2.15 16.62 -1.61
N THR A 26 -2.12 16.03 -0.41
CA THR A 26 -0.89 15.61 0.27
C THR A 26 -0.54 14.15 -0.02
N VAL A 27 0.64 13.70 0.41
CA VAL A 27 1.03 12.28 0.36
C VAL A 27 0.02 11.43 1.14
N ILE A 28 -0.32 11.84 2.37
CA ILE A 28 -1.30 11.15 3.22
C ILE A 28 -2.65 11.09 2.52
N HIS A 29 -3.10 12.23 1.97
CA HIS A 29 -4.35 12.29 1.24
C HIS A 29 -4.38 11.30 0.08
N SER A 30 -3.33 11.30 -0.75
CA SER A 30 -3.26 10.44 -1.94
C SER A 30 -3.26 8.95 -1.60
N LEU A 31 -2.75 8.58 -0.43
CA LEU A 31 -2.63 7.18 0.00
C LEU A 31 -3.82 6.68 0.80
N LEU A 32 -4.51 7.55 1.54
CA LEU A 32 -5.48 7.13 2.56
C LEU A 32 -6.84 7.84 2.44
N ASP A 33 -6.84 9.16 2.23
CA ASP A 33 -8.07 9.99 2.33
C ASP A 33 -8.74 10.30 1.00
N CYS A 34 -8.03 10.12 -0.11
CA CYS A 34 -8.59 10.33 -1.43
C CYS A 34 -9.78 9.40 -1.63
N VAL A 35 -10.84 9.88 -2.30
CA VAL A 35 -12.01 9.04 -2.62
C VAL A 35 -11.63 7.73 -3.31
N ILE A 36 -10.61 7.76 -4.18
CA ILE A 36 -10.06 6.57 -4.85
C ILE A 36 -9.32 5.66 -3.86
N ALA A 37 -8.58 6.22 -2.91
CA ALA A 37 -7.91 5.42 -1.89
C ALA A 37 -8.93 4.75 -0.97
N MET A 38 -10.00 5.48 -0.59
CA MET A 38 -11.08 4.95 0.25
C MET A 38 -11.80 3.76 -0.40
N GLU A 39 -11.95 3.72 -1.73
CA GLU A 39 -12.52 2.54 -2.42
C GLU A 39 -11.72 1.26 -2.11
N ILE A 40 -10.38 1.37 -2.07
CA ILE A 40 -9.48 0.24 -1.75
C ILE A 40 -9.55 -0.09 -0.27
N TRP A 41 -9.45 0.91 0.60
CA TRP A 41 -9.44 0.70 2.05
C TRP A 41 -10.77 0.18 2.58
N ASN A 42 -11.90 0.56 1.99
CA ASN A 42 -13.21 0.05 2.37
C ASN A 42 -13.39 -1.45 2.10
N LEU A 43 -12.60 -2.01 1.18
CA LEU A 43 -12.61 -3.43 0.83
C LEU A 43 -11.49 -4.21 1.53
N SER A 44 -10.63 -3.52 2.26
CA SER A 44 -9.51 -4.10 2.99
C SER A 44 -9.91 -4.47 4.42
N GLU A 45 -9.37 -5.57 4.92
CA GLU A 45 -9.46 -5.95 6.34
C GLU A 45 -8.75 -4.96 7.28
N TYR A 46 -7.87 -4.08 6.77
CA TYR A 46 -7.11 -3.12 7.56
C TYR A 46 -7.81 -1.76 7.73
N LYS A 47 -9.06 -1.64 7.27
CA LYS A 47 -9.82 -0.38 7.36
C LYS A 47 -9.83 0.19 8.78
N ASP A 48 -10.11 -0.65 9.76
CA ASP A 48 -10.24 -0.21 11.15
C ASP A 48 -8.92 0.27 11.73
N LEU A 49 -7.81 -0.38 11.36
CA LEU A 49 -6.46 0.04 11.74
C LEU A 49 -6.14 1.46 11.25
N LEU A 50 -6.67 1.86 10.09
CA LEU A 50 -6.41 3.18 9.51
C LEU A 50 -7.16 4.32 10.19
N ASN A 51 -8.22 4.03 10.95
CA ASN A 51 -8.93 5.05 11.70
C ASN A 51 -8.04 5.67 12.80
N ASP A 52 -7.10 4.88 13.33
CA ASP A 52 -6.23 5.28 14.44
C ASP A 52 -4.86 5.82 13.99
N VAL A 53 -4.60 5.83 12.67
CA VAL A 53 -3.28 6.19 12.14
C VAL A 53 -3.02 7.71 12.24
N PRO A 54 -1.81 8.14 12.62
CA PRO A 54 -1.44 9.57 12.57
C PRO A 54 -1.46 10.12 11.14
N ARG A 55 -2.08 11.29 10.94
CA ARG A 55 -2.23 11.94 9.61
C ARG A 55 -1.34 13.17 9.40
N LEU A 56 -0.33 13.36 10.26
CA LEU A 56 0.58 14.51 10.23
C LEU A 56 1.52 14.49 9.02
N ASN A 57 2.24 13.39 8.84
CA ASN A 57 3.13 13.17 7.70
C ASN A 57 3.40 11.68 7.51
N PHE A 58 3.98 11.32 6.35
CA PHE A 58 4.23 9.91 6.01
C PHE A 58 5.21 9.22 6.97
N VAL A 59 6.18 9.94 7.53
CA VAL A 59 7.19 9.36 8.43
C VAL A 59 6.56 8.93 9.74
N GLU A 60 5.73 9.77 10.34
CA GLU A 60 5.01 9.45 11.57
C GLU A 60 4.01 8.33 11.37
N LEU A 61 3.26 8.38 10.26
CA LEU A 61 2.35 7.32 9.88
C LEU A 61 3.08 5.97 9.76
N TRP A 62 4.17 5.93 8.99
CA TRP A 62 4.92 4.72 8.74
C TRP A 62 5.55 4.18 10.03
N SER A 63 6.12 5.06 10.84
CA SER A 63 6.70 4.70 12.13
C SER A 63 5.66 4.13 13.10
N TRP A 64 4.43 4.65 13.08
CA TRP A 64 3.33 4.12 13.88
C TRP A 64 2.94 2.71 13.42
N LEU A 65 2.84 2.48 12.11
CA LEU A 65 2.53 1.16 11.55
C LEU A 65 3.59 0.13 11.91
N CYS A 66 4.89 0.45 11.74
CA CYS A 66 5.99 -0.44 12.12
C CYS A 66 5.96 -0.86 13.60
N ARG A 67 5.32 -0.06 14.47
CA ARG A 67 5.18 -0.37 15.91
C ARG A 67 3.90 -1.12 16.24
N LYS A 68 2.91 -1.15 15.34
CA LYS A 68 1.58 -1.72 15.60
C LYS A 68 1.31 -3.05 14.94
N VAL A 69 1.93 -3.30 13.79
CA VAL A 69 1.69 -4.52 13.02
C VAL A 69 2.99 -5.26 12.76
N ASP A 70 2.88 -6.55 12.47
CA ASP A 70 4.02 -7.35 12.04
C ASP A 70 4.44 -7.02 10.59
N ALA A 71 5.54 -7.64 10.14
CA ALA A 71 6.10 -7.38 8.83
C ALA A 71 5.19 -7.79 7.66
N SER A 72 4.39 -8.86 7.80
CA SER A 72 3.53 -9.33 6.70
C SER A 72 2.36 -8.37 6.50
N VAL A 73 1.73 -7.93 7.59
CA VAL A 73 0.68 -6.92 7.57
C VAL A 73 1.24 -5.57 7.09
N LEU A 74 2.43 -5.17 7.56
CA LEU A 74 3.08 -3.95 7.09
C LEU A 74 3.31 -3.97 5.57
N CYS A 75 3.76 -5.10 5.02
CA CYS A 75 3.91 -5.29 3.59
C CYS A 75 2.58 -5.21 2.84
N ALA A 76 1.51 -5.82 3.36
CA ALA A 76 0.18 -5.74 2.76
C ALA A 76 -0.33 -4.29 2.73
N ILE A 77 -0.18 -3.54 3.83
CA ILE A 77 -0.53 -2.11 3.91
C ILE A 77 0.30 -1.30 2.91
N ALA A 78 1.60 -1.56 2.77
CA ALA A 78 2.46 -0.90 1.80
C ALA A 78 1.99 -1.13 0.36
N ALA A 79 1.60 -2.38 0.04
CA ALA A 79 1.08 -2.75 -1.27
C ALA A 79 -0.25 -2.02 -1.57
N LEU A 80 -1.14 -1.93 -0.58
CA LEU A 80 -2.42 -1.20 -0.70
C LEU A 80 -2.21 0.32 -0.84
N MET A 81 -1.24 0.91 -0.14
CA MET A 81 -0.83 2.30 -0.34
C MET A 81 -0.33 2.54 -1.76
N TRP A 82 0.55 1.66 -2.27
CA TRP A 82 1.04 1.76 -3.63
C TRP A 82 -0.07 1.62 -4.66
N ALA A 83 -0.99 0.69 -4.42
CA ALA A 83 -2.19 0.47 -5.21
C ALA A 83 -3.07 1.73 -5.31
N ALA A 84 -3.36 2.38 -4.18
CA ALA A 84 -4.10 3.63 -4.12
C ALA A 84 -3.42 4.73 -4.94
N TRP A 85 -2.10 4.90 -4.76
CA TRP A 85 -1.33 5.87 -5.54
C TRP A 85 -1.34 5.55 -7.05
N LYS A 86 -1.18 4.29 -7.43
CA LYS A 86 -1.16 3.85 -8.83
C LYS A 86 -2.52 4.05 -9.50
N GLY A 87 -3.61 3.61 -8.86
CA GLY A 87 -4.97 3.78 -9.37
C GLY A 87 -5.29 5.26 -9.58
N ARG A 88 -4.92 6.10 -8.62
CA ARG A 88 -5.04 7.55 -8.73
C ARG A 88 -4.27 8.13 -9.92
N ASN A 89 -3.01 7.74 -10.09
CA ASN A 89 -2.21 8.25 -11.22
C ASN A 89 -2.75 7.80 -12.57
N MET A 90 -3.23 6.57 -12.69
CA MET A 90 -3.85 6.08 -13.93
C MET A 90 -5.06 6.94 -14.31
N MET A 91 -5.92 7.27 -13.35
CA MET A 91 -7.04 8.19 -13.56
C MET A 91 -6.59 9.59 -14.03
N VAL A 92 -5.56 10.15 -13.39
CA VAL A 92 -5.06 11.51 -13.71
C VAL A 92 -4.42 11.57 -15.10
N TYR A 93 -3.63 10.55 -15.47
CA TYR A 93 -2.80 10.59 -16.68
C TYR A 93 -3.42 9.89 -17.89
N GLN A 94 -4.34 8.94 -17.69
CA GLN A 94 -4.92 8.13 -18.77
C GLN A 94 -6.44 8.34 -18.93
N GLY A 95 -7.11 9.00 -17.97
CA GLY A 95 -8.55 9.29 -18.03
C GLY A 95 -9.45 8.05 -17.91
N GLU A 96 -8.88 6.86 -17.69
CA GLU A 96 -9.64 5.61 -17.58
C GLU A 96 -10.16 5.39 -16.16
N ARG A 97 -11.50 5.40 -16.00
CA ARG A 97 -12.18 5.01 -14.76
C ARG A 97 -12.13 3.51 -14.56
N LEU A 98 -11.05 3.03 -13.95
CA LEU A 98 -10.93 1.63 -13.56
C LEU A 98 -12.02 1.25 -12.55
N ASN A 99 -12.69 0.13 -12.80
CA ASN A 99 -13.71 -0.41 -11.92
C ASN A 99 -13.08 -0.73 -10.56
N GLY A 100 -13.58 -0.11 -9.48
CA GLY A 100 -13.06 -0.28 -8.12
C GLY A 100 -13.01 -1.75 -7.66
N VAL A 101 -13.90 -2.61 -8.17
CA VAL A 101 -13.88 -4.06 -7.92
C VAL A 101 -12.71 -4.72 -8.65
N LEU A 102 -12.41 -4.33 -9.90
CA LEU A 102 -11.28 -4.87 -10.65
C LEU A 102 -9.94 -4.42 -10.06
N LEU A 103 -9.88 -3.20 -9.54
CA LEU A 103 -8.75 -2.70 -8.77
C LEU A 103 -8.59 -3.50 -7.48
N ALA A 104 -9.65 -3.63 -6.67
CA ALA A 104 -9.59 -4.38 -5.41
C ALA A 104 -9.24 -5.87 -5.62
N VAL A 105 -9.80 -6.54 -6.63
CA VAL A 105 -9.44 -7.92 -6.99
C VAL A 105 -7.99 -7.99 -7.49
N GLY A 106 -7.58 -7.05 -8.35
CA GLY A 106 -6.21 -6.96 -8.83
C GLY A 106 -5.20 -6.74 -7.70
N PHE A 107 -5.57 -5.96 -6.68
CA PHE A 107 -4.73 -5.67 -5.53
C PHE A 107 -4.74 -6.79 -4.49
N ALA A 108 -5.88 -7.43 -4.23
CA ALA A 108 -5.94 -8.65 -3.42
C ALA A 108 -5.06 -9.75 -4.03
N ARG A 109 -5.11 -9.89 -5.37
CA ARG A 109 -4.23 -10.78 -6.11
C ARG A 109 -2.77 -10.37 -6.01
N LEU A 110 -2.46 -9.07 -6.14
CA LEU A 110 -1.09 -8.55 -5.98
C LEU A 110 -0.52 -8.83 -4.58
N VAL A 111 -1.34 -8.67 -3.53
CA VAL A 111 -0.95 -8.97 -2.14
C VAL A 111 -0.72 -10.47 -1.96
N GLN A 112 -1.60 -11.32 -2.51
CA GLN A 112 -1.39 -12.78 -2.51
C GLN A 112 -0.12 -13.19 -3.27
N ASP A 113 0.10 -12.61 -4.46
CA ASP A 113 1.27 -12.89 -5.29
C ASP A 113 2.55 -12.47 -4.56
N TYR A 114 2.53 -11.31 -3.90
CA TYR A 114 3.65 -10.82 -3.08
C TYR A 114 3.92 -11.75 -1.88
N ASN A 115 2.91 -12.13 -1.11
CA ASN A 115 3.07 -13.01 0.05
C ASN A 115 3.63 -14.38 -0.37
N THR A 116 3.11 -14.94 -1.47
CA THR A 116 3.59 -16.19 -2.06
C THR A 116 5.05 -16.10 -2.50
N TYR A 117 5.45 -14.96 -3.07
CA TYR A 117 6.84 -14.73 -3.47
C TYR A 117 7.76 -14.55 -2.24
N ALA A 118 7.34 -13.75 -1.26
CA ALA A 118 8.08 -13.49 -0.03
C ALA A 118 8.36 -14.79 0.75
N GLU A 119 7.38 -15.69 0.86
CA GLU A 119 7.57 -17.01 1.47
C GLU A 119 8.64 -17.86 0.77
N LYS A 120 8.73 -17.76 -0.55
CA LYS A 120 9.67 -18.57 -1.34
C LYS A 120 11.08 -18.01 -1.40
N VAL A 121 11.24 -16.70 -1.19
CA VAL A 121 12.50 -16.00 -1.45
C VAL A 121 13.14 -15.41 -0.18
N LEU A 122 12.33 -15.01 0.81
CA LEU A 122 12.82 -14.37 2.04
C LEU A 122 12.92 -15.33 3.22
N LEU A 123 12.20 -16.46 3.21
CA LEU A 123 12.42 -17.54 4.16
C LEU A 123 13.57 -18.42 3.65
N PRO A 124 14.66 -18.63 4.42
CA PRO A 124 15.65 -19.63 4.05
C PRO A 124 14.97 -21.00 3.98
N PRO A 125 15.36 -21.88 3.04
CA PRO A 125 14.78 -23.21 2.96
C PRO A 125 14.99 -23.90 4.31
N SER A 126 13.90 -24.32 4.94
CA SER A 126 13.92 -25.11 6.16
C SER A 126 14.89 -26.27 5.97
N ILE A 127 16.01 -26.28 6.68
CA ILE A 127 16.95 -27.40 6.69
C ILE A 127 16.27 -28.52 7.49
N HIS A 128 15.35 -29.22 6.84
CA HIS A 128 14.92 -30.55 7.24
C HIS A 128 15.43 -31.53 6.19
N GLY A 129 16.75 -31.77 6.27
CA GLY A 129 17.34 -32.98 5.72
C GLY A 129 16.94 -34.17 6.60
N PRO A 130 16.65 -35.35 6.02
CA PRO A 130 16.26 -36.52 6.79
C PRO A 130 17.41 -36.95 7.72
N ALA A 131 17.05 -37.35 8.94
CA ALA A 131 17.97 -37.90 9.93
C ALA A 131 18.79 -39.06 9.31
N ALA A 132 20.10 -38.87 9.20
CA ALA A 132 21.01 -39.92 8.78
C ALA A 132 21.03 -41.01 9.86
N ALA A 133 20.72 -42.24 9.44
CA ALA A 133 20.70 -43.43 10.26
C ALA A 133 22.08 -43.69 10.90
N THR A 134 22.09 -43.87 12.22
CA THR A 134 23.24 -44.36 12.98
C THR A 134 23.50 -45.82 12.60
N VAL A 135 24.59 -46.10 11.88
CA VAL A 135 25.15 -47.46 11.74
C VAL A 135 26.12 -47.68 12.89
N THR A 136 25.73 -48.54 13.84
CA THR A 136 26.58 -49.06 14.90
C THR A 136 27.57 -50.09 14.36
N SER A 137 28.80 -50.05 14.89
CA SER A 137 29.93 -50.94 14.62
C SER A 137 29.67 -52.40 14.96
#